data_AF-A0A1T4PT68-F1
#
_entry.id   AF-A0A1T4PT68-F1
#
_cell.length_a   1.000
_cell.length_b   1.000
_cell.length_c   1.000
_cell.angle_alpha   90.00
_cell.angle_beta   90.00
_cell.angle_gamma   90.00
#
_symmetry.space_group_name_H-M   'P 1'
#
loop_
_entity.id
_entity.type
_entity.pdbx_description
1 polymer ?
#
loop_
_entity_poly.entity_id
_entity_poly.type
_entity_poly.pdbx_seq_one_letter_code
_entity_poly.pdbx_strand_id
1 'polypeptide(L)'
;MRRPVIFFLSWRQLKFTTYVFIILVIVIFVYRIGWELARQVFYPLWPRVIVIDPGHGGIDGGANCPGFLEKEINLAIALKLRQELEQQGVKVIMTREDDKALQDEAKRYTSRHRQDLTSRIEIIENYRPDLFVSIHVNANPRRPQTSGPMVFYNRRIPAAAQLATLVQQKLNEAAVEEGGKPHQARPAEYYLLRHSSYPGLIIETGFMTNTRERELLKQEAYQKRLAEQIAAGIYAYFLQQDIPVPEPTATKTTLAADGPGLQVYFPTADGEKLVAVSLPGEVKTWAQPHNSKELVRLLVEQLLAGPPQQGLEPVFVLDTRLLGVEIDNGIAVLNFSTAAVPTAGGSCQEQLALWALTETVCSIPGINGVKVLINGQERETFGKHLDLTRVLTPIKPKLKVAIVIDDLAGSNRGLEEMLALRRPLTLAIMPKLELTRPTAEKVHRLGYQVFLHLPMEPEKGKKSWLGPGAVTADMTPAQVRQTVLEDLADVPYASGMNNHMGSKITRRKDLMYEVLRVAKEKNLIYLDSRTTEDTVVPVLARELNMTVLERSVFLDDINSVTAIKKQIRELARVCRQNGEAIAIGHVGVTGPNLAKALREMVPWLEEQGIELVYVADLWSERSRR
;
A
#
# COMPACT_ATOMS: atom_id res chain seq x y z
N MET A 1 23.26 -64.98 -33.00
CA MET A 1 23.55 -63.77 -33.81
C MET A 1 22.31 -63.40 -34.60
N ARG A 2 21.69 -62.23 -34.34
CA ARG A 2 20.59 -61.73 -35.19
C ARG A 2 21.20 -61.22 -36.49
N ARG A 3 20.74 -61.73 -37.65
CA ARG A 3 21.18 -61.26 -38.97
C ARG A 3 20.71 -59.81 -39.18
N PRO A 4 21.53 -58.92 -39.75
CA PRO A 4 21.09 -57.56 -40.06
C PRO A 4 20.02 -57.62 -41.15
N VAL A 5 18.89 -56.94 -40.92
CA VAL A 5 17.86 -56.70 -41.93
C VAL A 5 18.24 -55.43 -42.67
N ILE A 6 18.52 -55.55 -43.97
CA ILE A 6 18.90 -54.43 -44.84
C ILE A 6 17.66 -54.04 -45.65
N PHE A 7 17.21 -52.79 -45.52
CA PHE A 7 16.13 -52.24 -46.32
C PHE A 7 16.69 -51.43 -47.49
N PHE A 8 16.28 -51.76 -48.72
CA PHE A 8 16.59 -50.98 -49.91
C PHE A 8 15.43 -50.02 -50.21
N LEU A 9 15.63 -48.73 -49.96
CA LEU A 9 14.68 -47.69 -50.32
C LEU A 9 15.11 -47.06 -51.65
N SER A 10 14.22 -47.06 -52.64
CA SER A 10 14.43 -46.29 -53.86
C SER A 10 14.43 -44.79 -53.56
N TRP A 11 15.11 -43.99 -54.39
CA TRP A 11 15.11 -42.52 -54.29
C TRP A 11 13.69 -41.91 -54.27
N ARG A 12 12.72 -42.56 -54.93
CA ARG A 12 11.30 -42.19 -54.89
C ARG A 12 10.68 -42.45 -53.52
N GLN A 13 10.94 -43.61 -52.92
CA GLN A 13 10.44 -43.95 -51.58
C GLN A 13 11.09 -43.07 -50.50
N LEU A 14 12.39 -42.76 -50.62
CA LEU A 14 13.06 -41.87 -49.68
C LEU A 14 12.41 -40.47 -49.68
N LYS A 15 12.24 -39.87 -50.87
CA LYS A 15 11.55 -38.56 -51.01
C LYS A 15 10.13 -38.61 -50.43
N PHE A 16 9.36 -39.65 -50.73
CA PHE A 16 8.01 -39.83 -50.20
C PHE A 16 8.01 -39.91 -48.66
N THR A 17 8.89 -40.72 -48.06
CA THR A 17 9.00 -40.81 -46.59
C THR A 17 9.44 -39.49 -45.94
N THR A 18 10.33 -38.73 -46.59
CA THR A 18 10.72 -37.40 -46.11
C THR A 18 9.55 -36.42 -46.16
N TYR A 19 8.74 -36.41 -47.23
CA TYR A 19 7.54 -35.57 -47.29
C TYR A 19 6.52 -35.94 -46.22
N VAL A 20 6.25 -37.23 -46.01
CA VAL A 20 5.33 -37.70 -44.94
C VAL A 20 5.85 -37.27 -43.57
N PHE A 21 7.16 -37.38 -43.31
CA PHE A 21 7.76 -36.94 -42.06
C PHE A 21 7.64 -35.43 -41.86
N ILE A 22 7.92 -34.62 -42.91
CA ILE A 22 7.75 -33.16 -42.85
C ILE A 22 6.29 -32.78 -42.57
N ILE A 23 5.33 -33.42 -43.24
CA ILE A 23 3.90 -33.19 -42.99
C ILE A 23 3.53 -33.55 -41.55
N LEU A 24 4.01 -34.69 -41.04
CA LEU A 24 3.77 -35.09 -39.66
C LEU A 24 4.33 -34.06 -38.65
N VAL A 25 5.54 -33.57 -38.88
CA VAL A 25 6.15 -32.51 -38.06
C VAL A 25 5.33 -31.22 -38.11
N ILE A 26 4.87 -30.81 -39.29
CA ILE A 26 4.00 -29.64 -39.46
C ILE A 26 2.68 -29.84 -38.71
N VAL A 27 2.05 -31.01 -38.82
CA VAL A 27 0.79 -31.31 -38.12
C VAL A 27 0.98 -31.27 -36.60
N ILE A 28 2.05 -31.86 -36.07
CA ILE A 28 2.38 -31.80 -34.65
C ILE A 28 2.63 -30.35 -34.21
N PHE A 29 3.34 -29.57 -35.04
CA PHE A 29 3.63 -28.16 -34.76
C PHE A 29 2.36 -27.30 -34.77
N VAL A 30 1.50 -27.45 -35.77
CA VAL A 30 0.19 -26.77 -35.87
C VAL A 30 -0.72 -27.18 -34.71
N TYR A 31 -0.76 -28.48 -34.37
CA TYR A 31 -1.51 -28.96 -33.21
C TYR A 31 -0.99 -28.35 -31.91
N ARG A 32 0.34 -28.28 -31.72
CA ARG A 32 0.92 -27.62 -30.55
C ARG A 32 0.60 -26.13 -30.47
N ILE A 33 0.68 -25.41 -31.60
CA ILE A 33 0.32 -23.99 -31.64
C ILE A 33 -1.17 -23.80 -31.35
N GLY A 34 -2.03 -24.60 -31.99
CA GLY A 34 -3.48 -24.56 -31.77
C GLY A 34 -3.85 -24.87 -30.33
N TRP A 35 -3.21 -25.88 -29.73
CA TRP A 35 -3.37 -26.22 -28.32
C TRP A 35 -2.91 -25.07 -27.40
N GLU A 36 -1.76 -24.46 -27.69
CA GLU A 36 -1.23 -23.37 -26.86
C GLU A 36 -2.09 -22.11 -26.94
N LEU A 37 -2.61 -21.78 -28.13
CA LEU A 37 -3.56 -20.68 -28.31
C LEU A 37 -4.90 -20.97 -27.62
N ALA A 38 -5.44 -22.18 -27.80
CA ALA A 38 -6.66 -22.60 -27.09
C ALA A 38 -6.46 -22.56 -25.58
N ARG A 39 -5.30 -22.99 -25.07
CA ARG A 39 -4.96 -22.94 -23.65
C ARG A 39 -4.97 -21.51 -23.09
N GLN A 40 -4.38 -20.56 -23.82
CA GLN A 40 -4.38 -19.15 -23.41
C GLN A 40 -5.78 -18.53 -23.40
N VAL A 41 -6.67 -18.97 -24.29
CA VAL A 41 -8.03 -18.46 -24.40
C VAL A 41 -8.98 -19.10 -23.37
N PHE A 42 -8.93 -20.43 -23.21
CA PHE A 42 -9.90 -21.18 -22.40
C PHE A 42 -9.44 -21.43 -20.96
N TYR A 43 -8.14 -21.39 -20.68
CA TYR A 43 -7.57 -21.61 -19.35
C TYR A 43 -6.52 -20.55 -19.01
N PRO A 44 -6.92 -19.27 -18.93
CA PRO A 44 -5.98 -18.16 -18.76
C PRO A 44 -5.18 -18.23 -17.45
N LEU A 45 -5.64 -19.04 -16.48
CA LEU A 45 -5.02 -19.23 -15.19
C LEU A 45 -4.30 -20.57 -15.06
N TRP A 46 -4.11 -21.32 -16.14
CA TRP A 46 -3.29 -22.54 -16.08
C TRP A 46 -1.79 -22.21 -16.30
N PRO A 47 -0.86 -22.70 -15.45
CA PRO A 47 -1.06 -23.43 -14.19
C PRO A 47 -0.88 -22.52 -12.97
N ARG A 48 -1.98 -22.09 -12.33
CA ARG A 48 -1.97 -21.40 -11.04
C ARG A 48 -2.37 -22.35 -9.92
N VAL A 49 -1.77 -22.16 -8.75
CA VAL A 49 -2.07 -22.89 -7.52
C VAL A 49 -2.64 -21.91 -6.50
N ILE A 50 -3.84 -22.16 -6.01
CA ILE A 50 -4.50 -21.32 -5.01
C ILE A 50 -4.86 -22.16 -3.80
N VAL A 51 -4.47 -21.72 -2.61
CA VAL A 51 -4.92 -22.32 -1.36
C VAL A 51 -6.18 -21.60 -0.87
N ILE A 52 -7.24 -22.33 -0.60
CA ILE A 52 -8.46 -21.82 0.02
C ILE A 52 -8.54 -22.37 1.44
N ASP A 53 -8.72 -21.45 2.38
CA ASP A 53 -8.80 -21.74 3.80
C ASP A 53 -10.20 -21.42 4.35
N PRO A 54 -11.09 -22.42 4.50
CA PRO A 54 -12.33 -22.20 5.22
C PRO A 54 -12.02 -21.99 6.71
N GLY A 55 -12.20 -20.77 7.22
CA GLY A 55 -11.90 -20.41 8.61
C GLY A 55 -12.61 -21.32 9.61
N HIS A 56 -12.00 -21.49 10.79
CA HIS A 56 -12.49 -22.36 11.87
C HIS A 56 -12.65 -23.84 11.46
N GLY A 57 -13.37 -24.66 12.23
CA GLY A 57 -13.61 -26.07 11.92
C GLY A 57 -13.56 -27.00 13.14
N GLY A 58 -14.30 -28.09 13.09
CA GLY A 58 -14.40 -29.06 14.18
C GLY A 58 -14.96 -28.41 15.45
N ILE A 59 -14.19 -28.44 16.54
CA ILE A 59 -14.61 -27.87 17.83
C ILE A 59 -14.62 -26.33 17.83
N ASP A 60 -13.89 -25.66 16.93
CA ASP A 60 -13.97 -24.22 16.79
C ASP A 60 -15.13 -23.86 15.86
N GLY A 61 -16.24 -23.41 16.45
CA GLY A 61 -17.44 -22.99 15.73
C GLY A 61 -17.32 -21.62 15.05
N GLY A 62 -16.26 -20.86 15.31
CA GLY A 62 -16.21 -19.44 14.98
C GLY A 62 -17.18 -18.61 15.82
N ALA A 63 -17.67 -17.52 15.27
CA ALA A 63 -18.77 -16.75 15.84
C ALA A 63 -20.09 -17.54 15.75
N ASN A 64 -20.94 -17.37 16.77
CA ASN A 64 -22.13 -18.19 16.97
C ASN A 64 -23.37 -17.32 17.20
N CYS A 65 -24.40 -17.57 16.41
CA CYS A 65 -25.76 -17.11 16.62
C CYS A 65 -26.64 -18.37 16.64
N PRO A 66 -27.66 -18.49 17.50
CA PRO A 66 -28.46 -19.72 17.61
C PRO A 66 -28.90 -20.26 16.23
N GLY A 67 -28.46 -21.47 15.89
CA GLY A 67 -28.75 -22.13 14.60
C GLY A 67 -27.96 -21.62 13.38
N PHE A 68 -26.88 -20.86 13.59
CA PHE A 68 -26.05 -20.29 12.53
C PHE A 68 -24.58 -20.21 13.00
N LEU A 69 -23.77 -21.15 12.51
CA LEU A 69 -22.35 -21.26 12.85
C LEU A 69 -21.48 -20.72 11.71
N GLU A 70 -20.54 -19.84 12.04
CA GLU A 70 -19.60 -19.28 11.06
C GLU A 70 -18.86 -20.37 10.27
N LYS A 71 -18.34 -21.41 10.94
CA LYS A 71 -17.56 -22.47 10.30
C LYS A 71 -18.29 -23.20 9.16
N GLU A 72 -19.61 -23.30 9.23
CA GLU A 72 -20.45 -23.99 8.23
C GLU A 72 -20.59 -23.13 6.98
N ILE A 73 -20.82 -21.83 7.16
CA ILE A 73 -20.92 -20.85 6.07
C ILE A 73 -19.56 -20.68 5.38
N ASN A 74 -18.47 -20.60 6.17
CA ASN A 74 -17.11 -20.51 5.64
C ASN A 74 -16.82 -21.69 4.70
N LEU A 75 -17.16 -22.92 5.12
CA LEU A 75 -16.97 -24.11 4.30
C LEU A 75 -17.85 -24.09 3.05
N ALA A 76 -19.13 -23.73 3.17
CA ALA A 76 -20.06 -23.71 2.06
C ALA A 76 -19.65 -22.72 0.95
N ILE A 77 -19.20 -21.52 1.32
CA ILE A 77 -18.69 -20.51 0.38
C ILE A 77 -17.35 -20.98 -0.23
N ALA A 78 -16.44 -21.52 0.58
CA ALA A 78 -15.13 -21.96 0.12
C ALA A 78 -15.22 -23.12 -0.89
N LEU A 79 -16.13 -24.08 -0.70
CA LEU A 79 -16.37 -25.17 -1.66
C LEU A 79 -16.92 -24.66 -3.00
N LYS A 80 -17.79 -23.64 -2.96
CA LYS A 80 -18.28 -22.97 -4.18
C LYS A 80 -17.15 -22.21 -4.88
N LEU A 81 -16.31 -21.51 -4.13
CA LEU A 81 -15.13 -20.83 -4.69
C LEU A 81 -14.15 -21.81 -5.33
N ARG A 82 -13.91 -22.98 -4.71
CA ARG A 82 -13.12 -24.06 -5.32
C ARG A 82 -13.68 -24.42 -6.69
N GLN A 83 -14.98 -24.71 -6.76
CA GLN A 83 -15.64 -25.11 -8.00
C GLN A 83 -15.53 -24.03 -9.10
N GLU A 84 -15.66 -22.75 -8.76
CA GLU A 84 -15.51 -21.65 -9.71
C GLU A 84 -14.07 -21.53 -10.24
N LEU A 85 -13.07 -21.65 -9.37
CA LEU A 85 -11.65 -21.55 -9.74
C LEU A 85 -11.17 -22.76 -10.56
N GLU A 86 -11.58 -23.98 -10.18
CA GLU A 86 -11.21 -25.22 -10.89
C GLU A 86 -11.74 -25.23 -12.33
N GLN A 87 -12.92 -24.65 -12.58
CA GLN A 87 -13.45 -24.50 -13.94
C GLN A 87 -12.54 -23.68 -14.87
N GLN A 88 -11.71 -22.80 -14.32
CA GLN A 88 -10.76 -21.97 -15.07
C GLN A 88 -9.34 -22.57 -15.14
N GLY A 89 -9.18 -23.84 -14.73
CA GLY A 89 -7.90 -24.54 -14.76
C GLY A 89 -6.97 -24.18 -13.59
N VAL A 90 -7.49 -23.57 -12.52
CA VAL A 90 -6.71 -23.35 -11.29
C VAL A 90 -6.62 -24.66 -10.52
N LYS A 91 -5.43 -25.02 -10.04
CA LYS A 91 -5.25 -26.08 -9.04
C LYS A 91 -5.59 -25.53 -7.67
N VAL A 92 -6.73 -25.92 -7.11
CA VAL A 92 -7.16 -25.49 -5.78
C VAL A 92 -6.72 -26.49 -4.73
N ILE A 93 -6.16 -25.99 -3.63
CA ILE A 93 -5.85 -26.75 -2.43
C ILE A 93 -6.72 -26.23 -1.28
N MET A 94 -7.49 -27.10 -0.64
CA MET A 94 -8.29 -26.74 0.52
C MET A 94 -7.52 -27.02 1.81
N THR A 95 -7.57 -26.14 2.81
CA THR A 95 -7.02 -26.48 4.14
C THR A 95 -7.89 -27.51 4.85
N ARG A 96 -9.21 -27.46 4.65
CA ARG A 96 -10.18 -28.50 5.04
C ARG A 96 -11.31 -28.61 4.00
N GLU A 97 -11.86 -29.81 3.84
CA GLU A 97 -13.00 -30.08 2.93
C GLU A 97 -14.28 -30.48 3.67
N ASP A 98 -14.18 -30.72 4.97
CA ASP A 98 -15.27 -31.09 5.86
C ASP A 98 -15.15 -30.38 7.23
N ASP A 99 -16.09 -30.64 8.14
CA ASP A 99 -16.10 -30.06 9.49
C ASP A 99 -15.14 -30.80 10.44
N LYS A 100 -13.84 -30.71 10.15
CA LYS A 100 -12.76 -31.26 10.97
C LYS A 100 -11.87 -30.15 11.50
N ALA A 101 -11.28 -30.39 12.67
CA ALA A 101 -10.16 -29.59 13.17
C ALA A 101 -8.88 -30.04 12.45
N LEU A 102 -7.95 -29.12 12.18
CA LEU A 102 -6.66 -29.43 11.53
C LEU A 102 -5.55 -29.80 12.52
N GLN A 103 -5.95 -30.17 13.74
CA GLN A 103 -5.04 -30.51 14.83
C GLN A 103 -4.42 -31.89 14.59
N ASP A 104 -3.10 -31.98 14.80
CA ASP A 104 -2.41 -33.26 14.92
C ASP A 104 -2.39 -33.66 16.40
N GLU A 105 -3.16 -34.68 16.77
CA GLU A 105 -3.24 -35.19 18.15
C GLU A 105 -1.89 -35.63 18.71
N ALA A 106 -0.88 -35.87 17.86
CA ALA A 106 0.47 -36.27 18.25
C ALA A 106 1.41 -35.11 18.64
N LYS A 107 1.05 -33.84 18.37
CA LYS A 107 1.95 -32.69 18.59
C LYS A 107 1.74 -32.03 19.97
N ARG A 108 2.81 -31.95 20.78
CA ARG A 108 2.87 -31.25 22.10
C ARG A 108 3.03 -29.73 21.94
N TYR A 109 1.99 -29.02 21.51
CA TYR A 109 1.93 -27.55 21.64
C TYR A 109 1.08 -27.11 22.84
N THR A 110 1.27 -25.87 23.30
CA THR A 110 0.68 -25.28 24.51
C THR A 110 -0.82 -24.91 24.39
N SER A 111 -1.39 -24.79 23.19
CA SER A 111 -2.84 -24.55 22.98
C SER A 111 -3.38 -25.16 21.67
N ARG A 112 -4.64 -25.65 21.68
CA ARG A 112 -5.33 -26.23 20.51
C ARG A 112 -5.48 -25.25 19.34
N HIS A 113 -5.73 -23.97 19.65
CA HIS A 113 -5.89 -22.92 18.65
C HIS A 113 -4.59 -22.67 17.87
N ARG A 114 -3.44 -22.65 18.56
CA ARG A 114 -2.13 -22.54 17.91
C ARG A 114 -1.87 -23.68 16.94
N GLN A 115 -2.22 -24.91 17.33
CA GLN A 115 -2.02 -26.09 16.48
C GLN A 115 -2.78 -25.94 15.17
N ASP A 116 -4.06 -25.53 15.23
CA ASP A 116 -4.89 -25.32 14.05
C ASP A 116 -4.30 -24.25 13.11
N LEU A 117 -3.95 -23.08 13.65
CA LEU A 117 -3.33 -22.00 12.86
C LEU A 117 -1.97 -22.40 12.26
N THR A 118 -1.18 -23.17 13.00
CA THR A 118 0.13 -23.67 12.52
C THR A 118 -0.08 -24.68 11.39
N SER A 119 -1.02 -25.61 11.52
CA SER A 119 -1.35 -26.57 10.46
C SER A 119 -1.80 -25.88 9.17
N ARG A 120 -2.60 -24.81 9.26
CA ARG A 120 -3.00 -24.00 8.09
C ARG A 120 -1.78 -23.39 7.39
N ILE A 121 -0.87 -22.78 8.15
CA ILE A 121 0.40 -22.25 7.61
C ILE A 121 1.26 -23.36 6.99
N GLU A 122 1.39 -24.51 7.65
CA GLU A 122 2.13 -25.66 7.12
C GLU A 122 1.56 -26.08 5.75
N ILE A 123 0.24 -26.15 5.61
CA ILE A 123 -0.40 -26.43 4.31
C ILE A 123 -0.05 -25.35 3.28
N ILE A 124 -0.26 -24.06 3.61
CA ILE A 124 0.03 -22.94 2.70
C ILE A 124 1.49 -22.99 2.21
N GLU A 125 2.44 -23.12 3.12
CA GLU A 125 3.87 -23.12 2.80
C GLU A 125 4.31 -24.36 2.02
N ASN A 126 3.73 -25.54 2.32
CA ASN A 126 4.06 -26.79 1.63
C ASN A 126 3.64 -26.79 0.16
N TYR A 127 2.49 -26.20 -0.16
CA TYR A 127 1.95 -26.19 -1.52
C TYR A 127 2.47 -25.02 -2.38
N ARG A 128 3.14 -24.03 -1.76
CA ARG A 128 3.76 -22.88 -2.44
C ARG A 128 2.82 -22.20 -3.45
N PRO A 129 1.64 -21.73 -3.02
CA PRO A 129 0.63 -21.23 -3.93
C PRO A 129 1.02 -19.87 -4.53
N ASP A 130 0.39 -19.50 -5.65
CA ASP A 130 0.46 -18.14 -6.19
C ASP A 130 -0.20 -17.12 -5.24
N LEU A 131 -1.28 -17.54 -4.56
CA LEU A 131 -1.96 -16.80 -3.50
C LEU A 131 -2.79 -17.72 -2.60
N PHE A 132 -3.19 -17.24 -1.43
CA PHE A 132 -4.20 -17.92 -0.60
C PHE A 132 -5.36 -17.01 -0.20
N VAL A 133 -6.52 -17.61 0.04
CA VAL A 133 -7.73 -16.91 0.46
C VAL A 133 -8.35 -17.64 1.64
N SER A 134 -8.50 -16.96 2.77
CA SER A 134 -9.23 -17.46 3.91
C SER A 134 -10.62 -16.84 4.01
N ILE A 135 -11.65 -17.67 4.19
CA ILE A 135 -13.06 -17.26 4.19
C ILE A 135 -13.59 -17.27 5.63
N HIS A 136 -14.17 -16.15 6.04
CA HIS A 136 -14.71 -15.88 7.38
C HIS A 136 -16.06 -15.15 7.32
N VAL A 137 -16.79 -15.15 8.44
CA VAL A 137 -17.99 -14.33 8.63
C VAL A 137 -17.83 -13.48 9.89
N ASN A 138 -18.01 -12.17 9.74
CA ASN A 138 -17.76 -11.22 10.80
C ASN A 138 -18.92 -11.15 11.79
N ALA A 139 -18.69 -10.53 12.94
CA ALA A 139 -19.71 -10.25 13.94
C ALA A 139 -19.49 -8.86 14.56
N ASN A 140 -20.56 -8.11 14.73
CA ASN A 140 -20.55 -6.84 15.48
C ASN A 140 -21.81 -6.70 16.36
N PRO A 141 -21.85 -7.32 17.55
CA PRO A 141 -23.01 -7.28 18.43
C PRO A 141 -23.28 -5.89 18.99
N ARG A 142 -22.25 -5.05 19.09
CA ARG A 142 -22.40 -3.65 19.52
C ARG A 142 -23.10 -2.80 18.47
N ARG A 143 -22.94 -3.15 17.18
CA ARG A 143 -23.62 -2.51 16.06
C ARG A 143 -24.19 -3.57 15.10
N PRO A 144 -25.32 -4.20 15.45
CA PRO A 144 -25.93 -5.24 14.62
C PRO A 144 -26.28 -4.77 13.20
N GLN A 145 -26.36 -3.46 12.96
CA GLN A 145 -26.60 -2.85 11.64
C GLN A 145 -25.37 -2.81 10.72
N THR A 146 -24.15 -3.09 11.23
CA THR A 146 -22.95 -3.17 10.37
C THR A 146 -23.19 -4.19 9.27
N SER A 147 -22.78 -3.89 8.04
CA SER A 147 -22.98 -4.76 6.89
C SER A 147 -21.88 -4.62 5.85
N GLY A 148 -21.84 -5.53 4.90
CA GLY A 148 -20.94 -5.57 3.76
C GLY A 148 -19.71 -6.44 4.00
N PRO A 149 -19.18 -7.08 2.95
CA PRO A 149 -17.96 -7.86 3.02
C PRO A 149 -16.72 -6.98 3.19
N MET A 150 -15.71 -7.49 3.90
CA MET A 150 -14.43 -6.81 4.14
C MET A 150 -13.25 -7.71 3.81
N VAL A 151 -12.30 -7.19 3.03
CA VAL A 151 -11.09 -7.91 2.61
C VAL A 151 -9.87 -7.33 3.33
N PHE A 152 -9.10 -8.23 3.95
CA PHE A 152 -7.89 -7.90 4.68
C PHE A 152 -6.65 -8.55 4.06
N TYR A 153 -5.51 -7.86 4.11
CA TYR A 153 -4.26 -8.33 3.50
C TYR A 153 -3.00 -7.89 4.28
N ASN A 154 -1.86 -8.53 3.98
CA ASN A 154 -0.57 -8.11 4.52
C ASN A 154 0.07 -7.02 3.66
N ARG A 155 0.13 -5.78 4.17
CA ARG A 155 0.74 -4.63 3.47
C ARG A 155 2.23 -4.80 3.11
N ARG A 156 2.94 -5.72 3.76
CA ARG A 156 4.36 -5.99 3.45
C ARG A 156 4.54 -6.70 2.12
N ILE A 157 3.46 -7.24 1.55
CA ILE A 157 3.44 -7.90 0.24
C ILE A 157 2.63 -7.00 -0.71
N PRO A 158 3.28 -6.16 -1.55
CA PRO A 158 2.57 -5.23 -2.44
C PRO A 158 1.53 -5.91 -3.35
N ALA A 159 1.86 -7.11 -3.83
CA ALA A 159 0.94 -7.95 -4.60
C ALA A 159 -0.37 -8.28 -3.87
N ALA A 160 -0.34 -8.43 -2.54
CA ALA A 160 -1.54 -8.70 -1.74
C ALA A 160 -2.47 -7.48 -1.66
N ALA A 161 -1.92 -6.25 -1.68
CA ALA A 161 -2.71 -5.04 -1.68
C ALA A 161 -3.55 -4.93 -2.96
N GLN A 162 -2.92 -5.13 -4.12
CA GLN A 162 -3.59 -5.11 -5.42
C GLN A 162 -4.68 -6.18 -5.51
N LEU A 163 -4.36 -7.42 -5.13
CA LEU A 163 -5.31 -8.53 -5.08
C LEU A 163 -6.51 -8.18 -4.19
N ALA A 164 -6.27 -7.68 -2.98
CA ALA A 164 -7.31 -7.35 -2.02
C ALA A 164 -8.25 -6.25 -2.54
N THR A 165 -7.71 -5.22 -3.19
CA THR A 165 -8.50 -4.17 -3.82
C THR A 165 -9.47 -4.73 -4.84
N LEU A 166 -8.99 -5.55 -5.76
CA LEU A 166 -9.79 -6.08 -6.87
C LEU A 166 -10.91 -6.98 -6.35
N VAL A 167 -10.58 -7.84 -5.38
CA VAL A 167 -11.57 -8.70 -4.72
C VAL A 167 -12.58 -7.88 -3.92
N GLN A 168 -12.15 -6.84 -3.19
CA GLN A 168 -13.07 -5.96 -2.46
C GLN A 168 -14.04 -5.21 -3.40
N GLN A 169 -13.55 -4.70 -4.53
CA GLN A 169 -14.40 -4.02 -5.53
C GLN A 169 -15.50 -4.95 -6.03
N LYS A 170 -15.15 -6.19 -6.39
CA LYS A 170 -16.11 -7.21 -6.85
C LYS A 170 -17.11 -7.62 -5.76
N LEU A 171 -16.63 -7.79 -4.54
CA LEU A 171 -17.50 -8.07 -3.40
C LEU A 171 -18.46 -6.91 -3.08
N ASN A 172 -18.03 -5.65 -3.26
CA ASN A 172 -18.92 -4.49 -3.12
C ASN A 172 -20.06 -4.50 -4.15
N GLU A 173 -19.81 -4.95 -5.38
CA GLU A 173 -20.86 -5.09 -6.41
C GLU A 173 -22.00 -6.01 -5.92
N ALA A 174 -21.66 -7.19 -5.38
CA ALA A 174 -22.67 -8.09 -4.81
C ALA A 174 -23.35 -7.53 -3.55
N ALA A 175 -22.60 -6.87 -2.68
CA ALA A 175 -23.15 -6.37 -1.42
C ALA A 175 -24.12 -5.20 -1.63
N VAL A 176 -23.78 -4.25 -2.50
CA VAL A 176 -24.59 -3.03 -2.73
C VAL A 176 -25.97 -3.39 -3.28
N GLU A 177 -26.07 -4.38 -4.17
CA GLU A 177 -27.35 -4.84 -4.70
C GLU A 177 -28.29 -5.41 -3.62
N GLU A 178 -27.72 -6.04 -2.59
CA GLU A 178 -28.48 -6.55 -1.43
C GLU A 178 -28.61 -5.50 -0.29
N GLY A 179 -28.25 -4.24 -0.57
CA GLY A 179 -28.31 -3.12 0.37
C GLY A 179 -27.20 -3.09 1.43
N GLY A 180 -26.12 -3.85 1.24
CA GLY A 180 -24.91 -3.85 2.06
C GLY A 180 -24.06 -2.59 1.86
N LYS A 181 -23.24 -2.25 2.87
CA LYS A 181 -22.30 -1.11 2.79
C LYS A 181 -21.05 -1.51 1.99
N PRO A 182 -20.60 -0.69 1.02
CA PRO A 182 -19.31 -0.92 0.36
C PRO A 182 -18.14 -0.58 1.28
N HIS A 183 -17.05 -1.33 1.18
CA HIS A 183 -15.82 -1.12 1.97
C HIS A 183 -14.59 -0.97 1.08
N GLN A 184 -13.50 -0.48 1.66
CA GLN A 184 -12.16 -0.52 1.06
C GLN A 184 -11.35 -1.66 1.69
N ALA A 185 -10.46 -2.27 0.91
CA ALA A 185 -9.57 -3.33 1.39
C ALA A 185 -8.61 -2.76 2.44
N ARG A 186 -8.38 -3.51 3.53
CA ARG A 186 -7.64 -3.00 4.70
C ARG A 186 -6.38 -3.84 4.97
N PRO A 187 -5.27 -3.21 5.38
CA PRO A 187 -4.12 -3.96 5.82
C PRO A 187 -4.44 -4.51 7.21
N ALA A 188 -3.99 -5.73 7.49
CA ALA A 188 -4.19 -6.35 8.80
C ALA A 188 -3.07 -7.31 9.14
N GLU A 189 -2.97 -7.60 10.44
CA GLU A 189 -1.88 -8.37 11.02
C GLU A 189 -2.41 -9.73 11.54
N TYR A 190 -3.31 -10.37 10.77
CA TYR A 190 -3.81 -11.71 11.06
C TYR A 190 -2.67 -12.72 11.08
N TYR A 191 -2.79 -13.73 11.93
CA TYR A 191 -1.78 -14.77 12.05
C TYR A 191 -1.39 -15.40 10.71
N LEU A 192 -2.37 -15.83 9.90
CA LEU A 192 -2.12 -16.43 8.59
C LEU A 192 -1.40 -15.46 7.64
N LEU A 193 -1.85 -14.20 7.59
CA LEU A 193 -1.29 -13.17 6.72
C LEU A 193 0.16 -12.81 7.10
N ARG A 194 0.51 -12.89 8.40
CA ARG A 194 1.84 -12.58 8.91
C ARG A 194 2.85 -13.70 8.77
N HIS A 195 2.38 -14.94 8.86
CA HIS A 195 3.23 -16.12 8.88
C HIS A 195 3.36 -16.79 7.50
N SER A 196 2.59 -16.35 6.51
CA SER A 196 2.75 -16.74 5.11
C SER A 196 3.67 -15.78 4.35
N SER A 197 4.49 -16.34 3.45
CA SER A 197 5.33 -15.57 2.52
C SER A 197 4.62 -15.19 1.21
N TYR A 198 3.40 -15.68 1.00
CA TYR A 198 2.64 -15.56 -0.25
C TYR A 198 1.55 -14.49 -0.15
N PRO A 199 1.11 -13.90 -1.28
CA PRO A 199 -0.06 -13.01 -1.30
C PRO A 199 -1.28 -13.70 -0.68
N GLY A 200 -1.85 -13.07 0.34
CA GLY A 200 -2.89 -13.67 1.17
C GLY A 200 -4.03 -12.72 1.46
N LEU A 201 -5.26 -13.25 1.43
CA LEU A 201 -6.47 -12.53 1.82
C LEU A 201 -7.14 -13.22 3.02
N ILE A 202 -7.65 -12.41 3.96
CA ILE A 202 -8.75 -12.82 4.85
C ILE A 202 -10.00 -12.09 4.36
N ILE A 203 -11.05 -12.82 4.02
CA ILE A 203 -12.30 -12.27 3.53
C ILE A 203 -13.38 -12.53 4.56
N GLU A 204 -13.85 -11.47 5.18
CA GLU A 204 -15.05 -11.45 6.01
C GLU A 204 -16.25 -11.22 5.09
N THR A 205 -17.05 -12.25 4.78
CA THR A 205 -18.05 -12.18 3.70
C THR A 205 -19.33 -11.41 4.06
N GLY A 206 -19.46 -10.95 5.30
CA GLY A 206 -20.60 -10.20 5.84
C GLY A 206 -20.64 -10.29 7.37
N PHE A 207 -21.69 -9.76 8.00
CA PHE A 207 -21.85 -9.71 9.46
C PHE A 207 -23.03 -10.57 9.93
N MET A 208 -22.76 -11.65 10.65
CA MET A 208 -23.82 -12.55 11.16
C MET A 208 -24.73 -11.93 12.23
N THR A 209 -24.27 -10.86 12.88
CA THR A 209 -25.06 -10.08 13.83
C THR A 209 -26.11 -9.22 13.12
N ASN A 210 -25.91 -8.93 11.84
CA ASN A 210 -26.89 -8.27 11.00
C ASN A 210 -27.93 -9.26 10.52
N THR A 211 -29.19 -9.07 10.94
CA THR A 211 -30.28 -9.98 10.62
C THR A 211 -30.46 -10.16 9.11
N ARG A 212 -30.36 -9.08 8.31
CA ARG A 212 -30.50 -9.18 6.85
C ARG A 212 -29.36 -10.01 6.25
N GLU A 213 -28.11 -9.69 6.61
CA GLU A 213 -26.97 -10.42 6.07
C GLU A 213 -26.94 -11.88 6.53
N ARG A 214 -27.33 -12.16 7.77
CA ARG A 214 -27.48 -13.53 8.27
C ARG A 214 -28.47 -14.33 7.43
N GLU A 215 -29.63 -13.76 7.07
CA GLU A 215 -30.59 -14.45 6.22
C GLU A 215 -30.09 -14.61 4.77
N LEU A 216 -29.31 -13.65 4.25
CA LEU A 216 -28.65 -13.78 2.94
C LEU A 216 -27.58 -14.88 2.95
N LEU A 217 -26.72 -14.91 3.97
CA LEU A 217 -25.63 -15.88 4.09
C LEU A 217 -26.11 -17.33 4.21
N LYS A 218 -27.36 -17.57 4.62
CA LYS A 218 -27.99 -18.90 4.58
C LYS A 218 -28.39 -19.35 3.18
N GLN A 219 -28.55 -18.43 2.23
CA GLN A 219 -29.04 -18.73 0.89
C GLN A 219 -27.91 -19.23 0.00
N GLU A 220 -28.08 -20.41 -0.59
CA GLU A 220 -27.08 -20.99 -1.49
C GLU A 220 -26.75 -20.09 -2.69
N ALA A 221 -27.76 -19.37 -3.20
CA ALA A 221 -27.59 -18.43 -4.31
C ALA A 221 -26.66 -17.27 -3.94
N TYR A 222 -26.82 -16.70 -2.74
CA TYR A 222 -25.97 -15.61 -2.27
C TYR A 222 -24.55 -16.11 -1.95
N GLN A 223 -24.41 -17.30 -1.33
CA GLN A 223 -23.10 -17.93 -1.14
C GLN A 223 -22.36 -18.16 -2.47
N LYS A 224 -23.07 -18.62 -3.50
CA LYS A 224 -22.52 -18.81 -4.85
C LYS A 224 -22.10 -17.47 -5.46
N ARG A 225 -22.94 -16.46 -5.34
CA ARG A 225 -22.65 -15.11 -5.81
C ARG A 225 -21.40 -14.52 -5.15
N LEU A 226 -21.23 -14.69 -3.84
CA LEU A 226 -20.02 -14.27 -3.12
C LEU A 226 -18.78 -15.00 -3.67
N ALA A 227 -18.86 -16.32 -3.87
CA ALA A 227 -17.77 -17.11 -4.45
C ALA A 227 -17.41 -16.64 -5.88
N GLU A 228 -18.41 -16.37 -6.74
CA GLU A 228 -18.23 -15.85 -8.09
C GLU A 228 -17.52 -14.48 -8.08
N GLN A 229 -17.89 -13.58 -7.17
CA GLN A 229 -17.24 -12.26 -7.06
C GLN A 229 -15.80 -12.36 -6.55
N ILE A 230 -15.52 -13.27 -5.60
CA ILE A 230 -14.15 -13.53 -5.14
C ILE A 230 -13.31 -14.07 -6.30
N ALA A 231 -13.83 -15.05 -7.05
CA ALA A 231 -13.17 -15.60 -8.22
C ALA A 231 -12.93 -14.52 -9.29
N ALA A 232 -13.93 -13.67 -9.58
CA ALA A 232 -13.80 -12.58 -10.54
C ALA A 232 -12.71 -11.56 -10.14
N GLY A 233 -12.58 -11.25 -8.84
CA GLY A 233 -11.51 -10.38 -8.34
C GLY A 233 -10.11 -11.02 -8.49
N ILE A 234 -10.00 -12.32 -8.21
CA ILE A 234 -8.77 -13.10 -8.45
C ILE A 234 -8.42 -13.14 -9.94
N TYR A 235 -9.42 -13.28 -10.81
CA TYR A 235 -9.23 -13.28 -12.27
C TYR A 235 -8.73 -11.94 -12.76
N ALA A 236 -9.35 -10.84 -12.32
CA ALA A 236 -8.90 -9.49 -12.63
C ALA A 236 -7.45 -9.25 -12.20
N TYR A 237 -7.05 -9.80 -11.04
CA TYR A 237 -5.68 -9.72 -10.54
C TYR A 237 -4.67 -10.41 -11.46
N PHE A 238 -4.93 -11.68 -11.83
CA PHE A 238 -4.00 -12.42 -12.70
C PHE A 238 -3.98 -11.93 -14.14
N LEU A 239 -5.09 -11.38 -14.62
CA LEU A 239 -5.20 -10.80 -15.97
C LEU A 239 -4.64 -9.37 -16.05
N GLN A 240 -4.03 -8.85 -14.97
CA GLN A 240 -3.34 -7.56 -14.92
C GLN A 240 -4.19 -6.41 -15.45
N GLN A 241 -5.46 -6.32 -15.04
CA GLN A 241 -6.20 -5.08 -15.27
C GLN A 241 -5.53 -3.96 -14.47
N ASP A 242 -4.98 -2.97 -15.18
CA ASP A 242 -4.38 -1.76 -14.60
C ASP A 242 -5.47 -0.96 -13.88
N ILE A 243 -5.71 -1.34 -12.62
CA ILE A 243 -6.62 -0.64 -11.72
C ILE A 243 -5.77 -0.02 -10.62
N PRO A 244 -5.90 1.30 -10.38
CA PRO A 244 -5.23 1.95 -9.27
C PRO A 244 -5.60 1.24 -7.96
N VAL A 245 -4.60 0.66 -7.28
CA VAL A 245 -4.76 0.15 -5.92
C VAL A 245 -5.00 1.36 -5.00
N PRO A 246 -6.20 1.58 -4.43
CA PRO A 246 -6.36 2.57 -3.38
C PRO A 246 -5.37 2.18 -2.27
N GLU A 247 -4.54 3.13 -1.86
CA GLU A 247 -3.71 2.90 -0.69
C GLU A 247 -4.61 2.46 0.48
N PRO A 248 -4.14 1.56 1.35
CA PRO A 248 -4.87 1.25 2.56
C PRO A 248 -5.15 2.56 3.30
N THR A 249 -6.39 2.99 3.28
CA THR A 249 -6.94 3.99 4.19
C THR A 249 -7.05 3.35 5.57
N ALA A 250 -5.91 2.99 6.16
CA ALA A 250 -5.72 3.33 7.56
C ALA A 250 -5.68 4.87 7.59
N THR A 251 -6.85 5.49 7.47
CA THR A 251 -6.93 6.94 7.53
C THR A 251 -6.57 7.29 8.96
N LYS A 252 -5.31 7.61 9.19
CA LYS A 252 -4.93 8.58 10.20
C LYS A 252 -5.56 9.89 9.77
N THR A 253 -6.87 10.03 10.01
CA THR A 253 -7.39 11.33 10.35
C THR A 253 -7.09 11.48 11.83
N THR A 254 -5.84 11.78 12.17
CA THR A 254 -5.62 12.68 13.30
C THR A 254 -6.43 13.91 12.96
N LEU A 255 -7.63 14.04 13.55
CA LEU A 255 -8.19 15.36 13.75
C LEU A 255 -7.09 16.10 14.48
N ALA A 256 -6.46 17.03 13.77
CA ALA A 256 -5.51 17.94 14.39
C ALA A 256 -6.25 18.58 15.57
N ALA A 257 -5.75 18.34 16.77
CA ALA A 257 -6.13 19.09 17.95
C ALA A 257 -4.86 19.77 18.45
N ASP A 258 -4.96 21.08 18.58
CA ASP A 258 -3.89 21.99 18.95
C ASP A 258 -3.19 21.57 20.24
N GLY A 259 -1.86 21.42 20.19
CA GLY A 259 -0.99 21.48 21.37
C GLY A 259 -0.32 20.17 21.83
N PRO A 260 0.73 20.27 22.67
CA PRO A 260 1.63 19.16 23.01
C PRO A 260 1.10 18.28 24.17
N GLY A 261 -0.11 17.72 24.08
CA GLY A 261 -0.74 16.89 25.13
C GLY A 261 -0.48 15.38 25.04
N LEU A 262 -0.65 14.66 26.17
CA LEU A 262 -0.77 13.20 26.18
C LEU A 262 -2.09 12.79 25.53
N GLN A 263 -2.06 11.79 24.63
CA GLN A 263 -3.19 11.41 23.79
C GLN A 263 -3.56 9.94 23.97
N VAL A 264 -4.86 9.66 23.99
CA VAL A 264 -5.44 8.31 23.94
C VAL A 264 -6.25 8.18 22.67
N TYR A 265 -6.06 7.10 21.92
CA TYR A 265 -6.68 6.90 20.62
C TYR A 265 -7.89 5.98 20.73
N PHE A 266 -9.03 6.41 20.22
CA PHE A 266 -10.26 5.61 20.17
C PHE A 266 -10.80 5.49 18.74
N PRO A 267 -11.39 4.35 18.36
CA PRO A 267 -12.01 4.21 17.05
C PRO A 267 -13.27 5.06 16.93
N THR A 268 -13.52 5.54 15.71
CA THR A 268 -14.79 6.13 15.32
C THR A 268 -15.90 5.09 15.39
N ALA A 269 -17.12 5.58 15.60
CA ALA A 269 -18.38 4.84 15.51
C ALA A 269 -18.45 3.82 14.35
N ASP A 270 -18.04 4.21 13.15
CA ASP A 270 -18.06 3.35 11.97
C ASP A 270 -16.92 2.32 11.89
N GLY A 271 -15.98 2.35 12.84
CA GLY A 271 -14.82 1.46 12.88
C GLY A 271 -13.82 1.70 11.75
N GLU A 272 -13.82 2.89 11.16
CA GLU A 272 -12.94 3.21 10.01
C GLU A 272 -11.66 3.94 10.41
N LYS A 273 -11.67 4.70 11.51
CA LYS A 273 -10.58 5.59 11.89
C LYS A 273 -10.29 5.54 13.37
N LEU A 274 -9.08 5.93 13.77
CA LEU A 274 -8.75 6.26 15.16
C LEU A 274 -8.72 7.78 15.33
N VAL A 275 -9.30 8.26 16.41
CA VAL A 275 -9.32 9.66 16.82
C VAL A 275 -8.53 9.82 18.11
N ALA A 276 -7.62 10.77 18.13
CA ALA A 276 -6.88 11.14 19.33
C ALA A 276 -7.77 11.98 20.27
N VAL A 277 -7.78 11.61 21.54
CA VAL A 277 -8.43 12.34 22.62
C VAL A 277 -7.36 12.79 23.60
N SER A 278 -7.24 14.10 23.79
CA SER A 278 -6.34 14.71 24.76
C SER A 278 -6.85 14.48 26.17
N LEU A 279 -5.96 14.06 27.08
CA LEU A 279 -6.31 13.95 28.50
C LEU A 279 -6.37 15.34 29.16
N PRO A 280 -7.33 15.59 30.06
CA PRO A 280 -7.37 16.83 30.83
C PRO A 280 -6.22 16.89 31.85
N GLY A 281 -5.34 17.90 31.74
CA GLY A 281 -4.29 18.21 32.71
C GLY A 281 -3.03 18.87 32.12
N GLU A 282 -2.27 19.62 32.92
CA GLU A 282 -1.06 20.30 32.47
C GLU A 282 0.09 19.30 32.21
N VAL A 283 0.37 19.08 30.92
CA VAL A 283 1.45 18.24 30.33
C VAL A 283 2.83 18.40 30.99
N LYS A 284 3.12 19.57 31.58
CA LYS A 284 4.48 19.96 32.02
C LYS A 284 5.08 19.07 33.10
N THR A 285 4.28 18.38 33.92
CA THR A 285 4.78 17.51 35.01
C THR A 285 5.07 16.08 34.56
N TRP A 286 4.65 15.69 33.37
CA TRP A 286 4.61 14.29 32.95
C TRP A 286 5.70 13.89 31.97
N ALA A 287 6.28 14.82 31.20
CA ALA A 287 7.24 14.52 30.13
C ALA A 287 8.66 14.10 30.58
N GLN A 288 8.84 13.65 31.84
CA GLN A 288 10.14 13.23 32.35
C GLN A 288 10.40 11.73 32.09
N PRO A 289 11.60 11.31 31.61
CA PRO A 289 11.91 9.92 31.22
C PRO A 289 11.68 8.87 32.31
N HIS A 290 11.81 9.26 33.59
CA HIS A 290 11.67 8.37 34.75
C HIS A 290 10.21 7.95 35.05
N ASN A 291 9.21 8.58 34.44
CA ASN A 291 7.79 8.27 34.68
C ASN A 291 7.13 7.43 33.57
N SER A 292 7.92 6.90 32.61
CA SER A 292 7.39 6.22 31.43
C SER A 292 6.46 5.04 31.76
N LYS A 293 6.75 4.27 32.81
CA LYS A 293 5.91 3.13 33.25
C LYS A 293 4.56 3.56 33.82
N GLU A 294 4.54 4.64 34.60
CA GLU A 294 3.31 5.20 35.17
C GLU A 294 2.45 5.86 34.10
N LEU A 295 3.08 6.53 33.13
CA LEU A 295 2.39 7.09 31.97
C LEU A 295 1.73 6.01 31.11
N VAL A 296 2.47 4.95 30.78
CA VAL A 296 1.91 3.82 30.04
C VAL A 296 0.71 3.25 30.78
N ARG A 297 0.81 3.04 32.10
CA ARG A 297 -0.31 2.57 32.92
C ARG A 297 -1.52 3.52 32.82
N LEU A 298 -1.31 4.82 33.04
CA LEU A 298 -2.36 5.82 32.98
C LEU A 298 -3.08 5.83 31.62
N LEU A 299 -2.33 5.89 30.52
CA LEU A 299 -2.92 5.92 29.18
C LEU A 299 -3.72 4.65 28.86
N VAL A 300 -3.20 3.49 29.27
CA VAL A 300 -3.90 2.22 29.07
C VAL A 300 -5.15 2.12 29.94
N GLU A 301 -5.11 2.60 31.19
CA GLU A 301 -6.29 2.65 32.06
C GLU A 301 -7.37 3.59 31.50
N GLN A 302 -6.99 4.72 30.90
CA GLN A 302 -7.93 5.60 30.19
C GLN A 302 -8.53 4.91 28.96
N LEU A 303 -7.70 4.18 28.20
CA LEU A 303 -8.17 3.40 27.06
C LEU A 303 -9.17 2.30 27.47
N LEU A 304 -8.96 1.68 28.64
CA LEU A 304 -9.86 0.68 29.24
C LEU A 304 -11.18 1.31 29.71
N ALA A 305 -11.14 2.53 30.25
CA ALA A 305 -12.34 3.24 30.70
C ALA A 305 -13.29 3.62 29.55
N GLY A 306 -12.77 3.73 28.33
CA GLY A 306 -13.53 4.09 27.14
C GLY A 306 -13.50 5.60 26.84
N PRO A 307 -14.02 6.01 25.66
CA PRO A 307 -13.92 7.39 25.21
C PRO A 307 -14.86 8.32 26.00
N PRO A 308 -14.42 9.55 26.34
CA PRO A 308 -15.26 10.53 27.03
C PRO A 308 -16.22 11.29 26.08
N GLN A 309 -16.02 11.19 24.77
CA GLN A 309 -16.78 11.92 23.74
C GLN A 309 -17.76 11.01 23.01
N GLN A 310 -18.93 11.55 22.64
CA GLN A 310 -19.89 10.85 21.79
C GLN A 310 -19.33 10.64 20.37
N GLY A 311 -19.69 9.51 19.74
CA GLY A 311 -19.25 9.16 18.39
C GLY A 311 -17.94 8.35 18.32
N LEU A 312 -17.31 8.08 19.47
CA LEU A 312 -16.17 7.18 19.61
C LEU A 312 -16.58 5.91 20.34
N GLU A 313 -15.85 4.82 20.12
CA GLU A 313 -16.20 3.49 20.65
C GLU A 313 -15.15 2.97 21.65
N PRO A 314 -15.57 2.28 22.74
CA PRO A 314 -14.64 1.58 23.62
C PRO A 314 -14.03 0.37 22.92
N VAL A 315 -12.72 0.18 23.09
CA VAL A 315 -11.97 -0.89 22.39
C VAL A 315 -11.88 -2.19 23.18
N PHE A 316 -11.96 -2.12 24.51
CA PHE A 316 -11.95 -3.28 25.39
C PHE A 316 -13.35 -3.61 25.89
N VAL A 317 -13.51 -4.77 26.51
CA VAL A 317 -14.74 -5.15 27.23
C VAL A 317 -14.65 -4.65 28.66
N LEU A 318 -15.81 -4.36 29.28
CA LEU A 318 -15.92 -3.68 30.58
C LEU A 318 -15.10 -4.34 31.70
N ASP A 319 -14.85 -5.65 31.64
CA ASP A 319 -14.12 -6.39 32.67
C ASP A 319 -12.61 -6.55 32.41
N THR A 320 -12.09 -5.95 31.34
CA THR A 320 -10.65 -5.99 31.03
C THR A 320 -9.87 -5.14 32.04
N ARG A 321 -8.84 -5.72 32.67
CA ARG A 321 -7.98 -5.03 33.65
C ARG A 321 -6.53 -5.14 33.23
N LEU A 322 -5.79 -4.05 33.42
CA LEU A 322 -4.33 -4.05 33.32
C LEU A 322 -3.74 -4.57 34.63
N LEU A 323 -3.08 -5.73 34.57
CA LEU A 323 -2.43 -6.40 35.70
C LEU A 323 -1.01 -5.90 35.93
N GLY A 324 -0.30 -5.48 34.88
CA GLY A 324 1.09 -5.09 34.97
C GLY A 324 1.62 -4.36 33.74
N VAL A 325 2.65 -3.54 33.95
CA VAL A 325 3.38 -2.82 32.92
C VAL A 325 4.86 -2.97 33.18
N GLU A 326 5.63 -3.38 32.17
CA GLU A 326 7.09 -3.31 32.16
C GLU A 326 7.56 -2.58 30.91
N ILE A 327 8.76 -2.00 30.95
CA ILE A 327 9.37 -1.35 29.79
C ILE A 327 10.79 -1.86 29.67
N ASP A 328 11.11 -2.44 28.51
CA ASP A 328 12.44 -2.93 28.18
C ASP A 328 12.85 -2.43 26.80
N ASN A 329 13.98 -1.73 26.70
CA ASN A 329 14.54 -1.19 25.44
C ASN A 329 13.51 -0.44 24.56
N GLY A 330 12.62 0.34 25.18
CA GLY A 330 11.58 1.09 24.49
C GLY A 330 10.37 0.24 24.05
N ILE A 331 10.25 -1.00 24.53
CA ILE A 331 9.08 -1.87 24.33
C ILE A 331 8.28 -1.92 25.64
N ALA A 332 7.01 -1.53 25.58
CA ALA A 332 6.09 -1.64 26.71
C ALA A 332 5.44 -3.03 26.75
N VAL A 333 5.72 -3.82 27.78
CA VAL A 333 5.09 -5.12 28.03
C VAL A 333 3.86 -4.93 28.93
N LEU A 334 2.68 -5.19 28.39
CA LEU A 334 1.39 -4.97 29.05
C LEU A 334 0.73 -6.30 29.37
N ASN A 335 0.44 -6.55 30.64
CA ASN A 335 -0.23 -7.76 31.09
C ASN A 335 -1.70 -7.48 31.40
N PHE A 336 -2.64 -8.13 30.72
CA PHE A 336 -4.09 -7.96 30.92
C PHE A 336 -4.76 -9.20 31.53
N SER A 337 -5.92 -9.04 32.14
CA SER A 337 -6.75 -10.13 32.72
C SER A 337 -7.44 -11.01 31.65
N THR A 338 -7.83 -12.25 31.95
CA THR A 338 -8.49 -13.18 30.98
C THR A 338 -9.83 -12.74 30.41
N ALA A 339 -10.52 -11.74 31.00
CA ALA A 339 -11.68 -11.13 30.34
C ALA A 339 -11.27 -10.37 29.05
N ALA A 340 -9.95 -10.15 28.85
CA ALA A 340 -9.31 -9.39 27.79
C ALA A 340 -9.19 -10.13 26.46
N VAL A 341 -10.30 -10.59 25.94
CA VAL A 341 -10.47 -10.82 24.50
C VAL A 341 -11.77 -10.12 24.16
N PRO A 342 -11.89 -9.29 23.10
CA PRO A 342 -13.14 -8.62 22.76
C PRO A 342 -14.28 -9.66 22.68
N THR A 343 -15.05 -9.79 23.76
CA THR A 343 -16.16 -10.73 23.83
C THR A 343 -17.22 -10.25 22.84
N ALA A 344 -17.42 -11.14 21.85
CA ALA A 344 -18.42 -11.10 20.80
C ALA A 344 -18.15 -10.21 19.57
N GLY A 345 -17.02 -9.50 19.47
CA GLY A 345 -16.62 -8.83 18.22
C GLY A 345 -15.82 -9.77 17.29
N GLY A 346 -15.95 -9.61 15.98
CA GLY A 346 -15.11 -10.30 15.01
C GLY A 346 -13.70 -9.71 14.92
N SER A 347 -12.96 -10.17 13.92
CA SER A 347 -11.57 -9.82 13.63
C SER A 347 -11.29 -8.30 13.48
N CYS A 348 -12.27 -7.55 12.96
CA CYS A 348 -12.18 -6.11 12.78
C CYS A 348 -12.06 -5.37 14.13
N GLN A 349 -12.82 -5.80 15.14
CA GLN A 349 -12.78 -5.20 16.48
C GLN A 349 -11.48 -5.55 17.20
N GLU A 350 -10.95 -6.77 17.04
CA GLU A 350 -9.61 -7.12 17.52
C GLU A 350 -8.56 -6.15 16.95
N GLN A 351 -8.68 -5.78 15.68
CA GLN A 351 -7.72 -4.93 14.98
C GLN A 351 -7.73 -3.50 15.48
N LEU A 352 -8.93 -2.92 15.62
CA LEU A 352 -9.09 -1.59 16.16
C LEU A 352 -8.56 -1.50 17.59
N ALA A 353 -8.75 -2.55 18.40
CA ALA A 353 -8.24 -2.59 19.76
C ALA A 353 -6.70 -2.60 19.81
N LEU A 354 -6.05 -3.46 19.01
CA LEU A 354 -4.59 -3.49 18.94
C LEU A 354 -4.01 -2.18 18.41
N TRP A 355 -4.65 -1.56 17.41
CA TRP A 355 -4.20 -0.28 16.87
C TRP A 355 -4.35 0.85 17.88
N ALA A 356 -5.52 0.98 18.52
CA ALA A 356 -5.77 1.97 19.55
C ALA A 356 -4.77 1.84 20.70
N LEU A 357 -4.51 0.61 21.15
CA LEU A 357 -3.52 0.32 22.19
C LEU A 357 -2.11 0.74 21.76
N THR A 358 -1.70 0.33 20.56
CA THR A 358 -0.34 0.56 20.07
C THR A 358 -0.07 2.05 19.82
N GLU A 359 -1.00 2.77 19.18
CA GLU A 359 -0.89 4.21 18.92
C GLU A 359 -0.90 5.02 20.21
N THR A 360 -1.76 4.65 21.18
CA THR A 360 -1.81 5.29 22.49
C THR A 360 -0.48 5.15 23.23
N VAL A 361 0.03 3.93 23.35
CA VAL A 361 1.23 3.66 24.17
C VAL A 361 2.50 4.20 23.52
N CYS A 362 2.63 4.06 22.20
CA CYS A 362 3.80 4.56 21.48
C CYS A 362 3.74 6.07 21.17
N SER A 363 2.70 6.78 21.61
CA SER A 363 2.70 8.23 21.64
C SER A 363 3.66 8.80 22.68
N ILE A 364 4.05 7.99 23.68
CA ILE A 364 5.01 8.36 24.71
C ILE A 364 6.43 8.36 24.11
N PRO A 365 7.18 9.48 24.19
CA PRO A 365 8.56 9.54 23.70
C PRO A 365 9.43 8.43 24.33
N GLY A 366 10.14 7.69 23.47
CA GLY A 366 11.00 6.58 23.89
C GLY A 366 10.32 5.20 23.90
N ILE A 367 9.00 5.12 23.71
CA ILE A 367 8.28 3.86 23.53
C ILE A 367 8.01 3.63 22.04
N ASN A 368 8.58 2.57 21.49
CA ASN A 368 8.56 2.25 20.07
C ASN A 368 7.68 1.03 19.72
N GLY A 369 7.23 0.29 20.73
CA GLY A 369 6.36 -0.85 20.54
C GLY A 369 5.71 -1.36 21.82
N VAL A 370 4.76 -2.28 21.63
CA VAL A 370 3.95 -2.88 22.68
C VAL A 370 4.01 -4.40 22.56
N LYS A 371 4.21 -5.10 23.68
CA LYS A 371 4.04 -6.55 23.79
C LYS A 371 2.87 -6.82 24.74
N VAL A 372 1.98 -7.73 24.38
CA VAL A 372 0.79 -8.05 25.17
C VAL A 372 0.95 -9.43 25.81
N LEU A 373 0.67 -9.52 27.10
CA LEU A 373 0.56 -10.75 27.88
C LEU A 373 -0.88 -10.85 28.42
N ILE A 374 -1.39 -12.07 28.53
CA ILE A 374 -2.70 -12.36 29.13
C ILE A 374 -2.49 -13.28 30.33
N ASN A 375 -2.83 -12.80 31.54
CA ASN A 375 -2.54 -13.46 32.81
C ASN A 375 -1.07 -13.88 32.96
N GLY A 376 -0.16 -13.02 32.53
CA GLY A 376 1.29 -13.26 32.60
C GLY A 376 1.83 -14.25 31.55
N GLN A 377 0.98 -14.74 30.64
CA GLN A 377 1.40 -15.65 29.57
C GLN A 377 1.34 -14.97 28.22
N GLU A 378 2.31 -15.28 27.36
CA GLU A 378 2.24 -14.94 25.94
C GLU A 378 1.10 -15.71 25.28
N ARG A 379 0.43 -15.06 24.33
CA ARG A 379 -0.61 -15.66 23.50
C ARG A 379 -0.23 -15.50 22.03
N GLU A 380 -0.69 -16.42 21.21
CA GLU A 380 -0.48 -16.35 19.77
C GLU A 380 -1.34 -15.28 19.12
N THR A 381 -2.55 -15.10 19.64
CA THR A 381 -3.54 -14.14 19.14
C THR A 381 -4.15 -13.30 20.26
N PHE A 382 -4.56 -12.07 19.94
CA PHE A 382 -5.19 -11.16 20.90
C PHE A 382 -6.63 -11.59 21.20
N GLY A 383 -7.31 -12.14 20.21
CA GLY A 383 -8.48 -12.99 20.39
C GLY A 383 -8.33 -14.30 19.62
N LYS A 384 -9.07 -14.45 18.52
CA LYS A 384 -8.96 -15.61 17.63
C LYS A 384 -8.14 -15.33 16.36
N HIS A 385 -7.87 -14.07 16.03
CA HIS A 385 -7.48 -13.72 14.66
C HIS A 385 -6.11 -13.04 14.55
N LEU A 386 -5.83 -12.05 15.41
CA LEU A 386 -4.66 -11.17 15.23
C LEU A 386 -3.44 -11.60 16.02
N ASP A 387 -2.29 -11.63 15.34
CA ASP A 387 -1.01 -12.10 15.88
C ASP A 387 -0.45 -11.23 17.02
N LEU A 388 -0.21 -11.87 18.17
CA LEU A 388 0.46 -11.32 19.35
C LEU A 388 1.88 -11.87 19.57
N THR A 389 2.35 -12.79 18.74
CA THR A 389 3.67 -13.41 18.92
C THR A 389 4.83 -12.43 18.73
N ARG A 390 4.57 -11.26 18.15
CA ARG A 390 5.55 -10.20 17.92
C ARG A 390 5.16 -8.91 18.61
N VAL A 391 6.17 -8.06 18.83
CA VAL A 391 5.98 -6.67 19.26
C VAL A 391 5.09 -5.94 18.25
N LEU A 392 4.01 -5.35 18.76
CA LEU A 392 3.12 -4.45 18.04
C LEU A 392 3.81 -3.09 17.93
N THR A 393 3.86 -2.53 16.73
CA THR A 393 4.45 -1.22 16.46
C THR A 393 3.42 -0.33 15.77
N PRO A 394 3.44 1.00 16.00
CA PRO A 394 2.47 1.90 15.37
C PRO A 394 2.46 1.74 13.85
N ILE A 395 1.30 1.95 13.25
CA ILE A 395 1.21 2.12 11.81
C ILE A 395 1.70 3.55 11.54
N LYS A 396 3.02 3.70 11.43
CA LYS A 396 3.60 4.92 10.89
C LYS A 396 3.35 4.89 9.37
N PRO A 397 2.69 5.90 8.76
CA PRO A 397 2.77 6.05 7.32
C PRO A 397 4.26 6.10 6.97
N LYS A 398 4.65 5.41 5.88
CA LYS A 398 6.03 5.52 5.43
C LYS A 398 6.31 7.00 5.18
N LEU A 399 7.28 7.55 5.88
CA LEU A 399 7.71 8.92 5.67
C LEU A 399 8.38 8.94 4.30
N LYS A 400 7.88 9.74 3.37
CA LYS A 400 8.38 9.74 1.98
C LYS A 400 9.03 11.08 1.64
N VAL A 401 10.17 11.04 0.97
CA VAL A 401 10.79 12.24 0.42
C VAL A 401 11.10 12.04 -1.05
N ALA A 402 10.78 13.03 -1.87
CA ALA A 402 11.25 13.10 -3.24
C ALA A 402 12.34 14.17 -3.36
N ILE A 403 13.39 13.86 -4.13
CA ILE A 403 14.44 14.82 -4.47
C ILE A 403 14.42 15.04 -5.97
N VAL A 404 14.28 16.30 -6.37
CA VAL A 404 14.37 16.75 -7.75
C VAL A 404 15.72 17.39 -7.98
N ILE A 405 16.35 17.04 -9.09
CA ILE A 405 17.59 17.66 -9.56
C ILE A 405 17.26 18.50 -10.79
N ASP A 406 17.40 19.80 -10.66
CA ASP A 406 17.10 20.81 -11.68
C ASP A 406 18.35 21.14 -12.54
N ASP A 407 18.13 21.90 -13.62
CA ASP A 407 19.13 22.44 -14.56
C ASP A 407 19.90 21.43 -15.44
N LEU A 408 19.45 20.17 -15.55
CA LEU A 408 20.07 19.21 -16.45
C LEU A 408 20.02 19.72 -17.90
N ALA A 409 21.01 19.30 -18.70
CA ALA A 409 21.34 19.80 -20.04
C ALA A 409 21.92 21.24 -20.07
N GLY A 410 21.56 22.13 -19.14
CA GLY A 410 22.27 23.39 -18.92
C GLY A 410 23.67 23.18 -18.35
N SER A 411 23.78 22.22 -17.44
CA SER A 411 25.01 21.56 -17.04
C SER A 411 24.69 20.12 -16.64
N ASN A 412 25.65 19.20 -16.76
CA ASN A 412 25.51 17.85 -16.19
C ASN A 412 26.57 17.59 -15.11
N ARG A 413 27.24 18.63 -14.61
CA ARG A 413 28.27 18.49 -13.58
C ARG A 413 27.65 18.02 -12.27
N GLY A 414 28.12 16.89 -11.74
CA GLY A 414 27.59 16.23 -10.54
C GLY A 414 26.54 15.15 -10.84
N LEU A 415 26.06 15.02 -12.08
CA LEU A 415 25.01 14.07 -12.44
C LEU A 415 25.46 12.61 -12.25
N GLU A 416 26.64 12.23 -12.75
CA GLU A 416 27.11 10.84 -12.66
C GLU A 416 27.25 10.39 -11.20
N GLU A 417 27.73 11.27 -10.33
CA GLU A 417 27.87 10.99 -8.91
C GLU A 417 26.51 10.84 -8.20
N MET A 418 25.48 11.56 -8.64
CA MET A 418 24.10 11.40 -8.15
C MET A 418 23.46 10.11 -8.67
N LEU A 419 23.66 9.77 -9.94
CA LEU A 419 23.18 8.51 -10.53
C LEU A 419 23.83 7.29 -9.86
N ALA A 420 25.09 7.41 -9.43
CA ALA A 420 25.81 6.36 -8.70
C ALA A 420 25.17 5.98 -7.35
N LEU A 421 24.29 6.84 -6.79
CA LEU A 421 23.53 6.54 -5.58
C LEU A 421 22.58 5.35 -5.77
N ARG A 422 22.10 5.11 -7.00
CA ARG A 422 21.10 4.09 -7.32
C ARG A 422 19.87 4.19 -6.41
N ARG A 423 19.37 5.42 -6.27
CA ARG A 423 18.17 5.77 -5.51
C ARG A 423 17.24 6.62 -6.35
N PRO A 424 15.92 6.63 -6.06
CA PRO A 424 14.96 7.45 -6.78
C PRO A 424 15.32 8.94 -6.74
N LEU A 425 15.51 9.53 -7.91
CA LEU A 425 15.69 10.98 -8.12
C LEU A 425 14.84 11.40 -9.31
N THR A 426 14.15 12.52 -9.19
CA THR A 426 13.44 13.11 -10.33
C THR A 426 14.37 14.09 -11.01
N LEU A 427 14.56 13.96 -12.32
CA LEU A 427 15.57 14.71 -13.05
C LEU A 427 14.88 15.66 -14.01
N ALA A 428 14.99 16.96 -13.75
CA ALA A 428 14.34 18.01 -14.52
C ALA A 428 15.31 18.58 -15.55
N ILE A 429 14.92 18.51 -16.82
CA ILE A 429 15.79 18.76 -17.98
C ILE A 429 15.34 20.02 -18.70
N MET A 430 16.28 20.94 -18.92
CA MET A 430 16.06 22.16 -19.69
C MET A 430 15.85 21.83 -21.18
N PRO A 431 14.84 22.40 -21.85
CA PRO A 431 14.57 22.16 -23.27
C PRO A 431 15.55 22.92 -24.19
N LYS A 432 15.61 22.52 -25.47
CA LYS A 432 16.24 23.26 -26.58
C LYS A 432 17.75 23.54 -26.39
N LEU A 433 18.44 22.70 -25.61
CA LEU A 433 19.89 22.70 -25.46
C LEU A 433 20.51 21.51 -26.19
N GLU A 434 21.79 21.62 -26.51
CA GLU A 434 22.54 20.56 -27.21
C GLU A 434 22.45 19.20 -26.51
N LEU A 435 22.42 19.21 -25.16
CA LEU A 435 22.37 18.00 -24.34
C LEU A 435 20.95 17.59 -23.91
N THR A 436 19.89 18.29 -24.30
CA THR A 436 18.51 18.02 -23.84
C THR A 436 18.09 16.58 -24.12
N ARG A 437 18.03 16.20 -25.40
CA ARG A 437 17.60 14.84 -25.81
C ARG A 437 18.55 13.74 -25.35
N PRO A 438 19.88 13.84 -25.53
CA PRO A 438 20.80 12.82 -25.05
C PRO A 438 20.71 12.59 -23.54
N THR A 439 20.52 13.66 -22.76
CA THR A 439 20.37 13.55 -21.29
C THR A 439 19.05 12.88 -20.92
N ALA A 440 17.93 13.28 -21.53
CA ALA A 440 16.62 12.69 -21.29
C ALA A 440 16.58 11.18 -21.60
N GLU A 441 17.09 10.79 -22.77
CA GLU A 441 17.20 9.39 -23.18
C GLU A 441 18.13 8.59 -22.26
N LYS A 442 19.26 9.18 -21.84
CA LYS A 442 20.20 8.53 -20.92
C LYS A 442 19.51 8.21 -19.59
N VAL A 443 18.91 9.20 -18.95
CA VAL A 443 18.39 9.01 -17.60
C VAL A 443 17.11 8.17 -17.59
N HIS A 444 16.26 8.29 -18.61
CA HIS A 444 15.08 7.44 -18.77
C HIS A 444 15.46 5.97 -18.94
N ARG A 445 16.48 5.67 -19.77
CA ARG A 445 17.01 4.31 -19.95
C ARG A 445 17.60 3.73 -18.68
N LEU A 446 18.10 4.57 -17.77
CA LEU A 446 18.57 4.17 -16.44
C LEU A 446 17.42 4.01 -15.43
N GLY A 447 16.16 4.21 -15.84
CA GLY A 447 14.97 4.05 -15.02
C GLY A 447 14.60 5.26 -14.17
N TYR A 448 15.22 6.43 -14.39
CA TYR A 448 14.91 7.64 -13.63
C TYR A 448 13.70 8.39 -14.18
N GLN A 449 12.97 9.05 -13.28
CA GLN A 449 11.87 9.92 -13.64
C GLN A 449 12.38 11.18 -14.33
N VAL A 450 11.79 11.52 -15.48
CA VAL A 450 12.13 12.72 -16.27
C VAL A 450 11.04 13.77 -16.13
N PHE A 451 11.46 15.00 -15.83
CA PHE A 451 10.63 16.20 -15.86
C PHE A 451 11.14 17.18 -16.94
N LEU A 452 10.23 17.92 -17.57
CA LEU A 452 10.58 19.15 -18.27
C LEU A 452 10.87 20.24 -17.22
N HIS A 453 12.07 20.81 -17.25
CA HIS A 453 12.40 22.01 -16.48
C HIS A 453 12.07 23.24 -17.31
N LEU A 454 10.83 23.73 -17.22
CA LEU A 454 10.25 24.71 -18.12
C LEU A 454 10.82 26.12 -17.84
N PRO A 455 11.55 26.73 -18.78
CA PRO A 455 12.10 28.08 -18.64
C PRO A 455 11.02 29.16 -18.52
N MET A 456 11.07 29.97 -17.46
CA MET A 456 10.09 31.03 -17.23
C MET A 456 10.73 32.32 -16.73
N GLU A 457 10.27 33.46 -17.25
CA GLU A 457 10.83 34.77 -16.91
C GLU A 457 10.74 35.07 -15.39
N PRO A 458 11.86 35.42 -14.73
CA PRO A 458 11.84 35.91 -13.35
C PRO A 458 11.59 37.43 -13.29
N GLU A 459 11.24 37.94 -12.10
CA GLU A 459 11.17 39.40 -11.87
C GLU A 459 12.55 40.05 -11.95
N LYS A 460 13.60 39.33 -11.50
CA LYS A 460 14.99 39.77 -11.51
C LYS A 460 15.87 38.59 -11.91
N GLY A 461 16.83 38.83 -12.80
CA GLY A 461 17.79 37.82 -13.24
C GLY A 461 18.48 38.22 -14.53
N LYS A 462 19.61 37.58 -14.85
CA LYS A 462 20.26 37.77 -16.14
C LYS A 462 19.51 37.00 -17.22
N LYS A 463 19.31 37.60 -18.39
CA LYS A 463 18.71 36.93 -19.56
C LYS A 463 19.41 35.63 -19.94
N SER A 464 20.73 35.56 -19.72
CA SER A 464 21.54 34.37 -19.96
C SER A 464 21.17 33.17 -19.08
N TRP A 465 20.51 33.38 -17.93
CA TRP A 465 20.10 32.29 -17.03
C TRP A 465 18.77 31.67 -17.42
N LEU A 466 17.99 32.37 -18.25
CA LEU A 466 16.64 31.96 -18.59
C LEU A 466 16.65 30.68 -19.44
N GLY A 467 17.61 30.54 -20.36
CA GLY A 467 17.64 29.44 -21.33
C GLY A 467 16.72 29.67 -22.54
N PRO A 468 16.86 28.86 -23.60
CA PRO A 468 16.00 28.91 -24.78
C PRO A 468 14.58 28.41 -24.46
N GLY A 469 13.59 28.77 -25.29
CA GLY A 469 12.21 28.28 -25.15
C GLY A 469 11.42 28.92 -24.00
N ALA A 470 11.90 30.00 -23.40
CA ALA A 470 11.26 30.52 -22.21
C ALA A 470 9.90 31.18 -22.42
N VAL A 471 9.00 30.91 -21.48
CA VAL A 471 7.74 31.63 -21.32
C VAL A 471 8.04 33.01 -20.75
N THR A 472 7.69 34.05 -21.49
CA THR A 472 7.92 35.45 -21.12
C THR A 472 6.62 36.23 -21.00
N ALA A 473 6.64 37.32 -20.22
CA ALA A 473 5.43 38.04 -19.83
C ALA A 473 4.76 38.82 -20.98
N ASP A 474 5.45 38.99 -22.10
CA ASP A 474 4.97 39.58 -23.35
C ASP A 474 4.28 38.57 -24.27
N MET A 475 4.31 37.27 -23.95
CA MET A 475 3.61 36.25 -24.72
C MET A 475 2.09 36.28 -24.51
N THR A 476 1.37 35.95 -25.57
CA THR A 476 -0.06 35.63 -25.52
C THR A 476 -0.29 34.20 -24.99
N PRO A 477 -1.47 33.89 -24.43
CA PRO A 477 -1.85 32.53 -24.02
C PRO A 477 -1.59 31.45 -25.09
N ALA A 478 -1.89 31.74 -26.36
CA ALA A 478 -1.66 30.82 -27.48
C ALA A 478 -0.16 30.56 -27.72
N GLN A 479 0.67 31.60 -27.61
CA GLN A 479 2.13 31.46 -27.72
C GLN A 479 2.68 30.65 -26.54
N VAL A 480 2.20 30.89 -25.31
CA VAL A 480 2.60 30.07 -24.15
C VAL A 480 2.30 28.60 -24.38
N ARG A 481 1.07 28.27 -24.81
CA ARG A 481 0.69 26.89 -25.13
C ARG A 481 1.62 26.26 -26.17
N GLN A 482 1.89 26.98 -27.26
CA GLN A 482 2.76 26.48 -28.33
C GLN A 482 4.18 26.21 -27.81
N THR A 483 4.75 27.16 -27.06
CA THR A 483 6.08 27.03 -26.45
C THR A 483 6.17 25.81 -25.54
N VAL A 484 5.20 25.61 -24.64
CA VAL A 484 5.19 24.45 -23.71
C VAL A 484 5.11 23.13 -24.48
N LEU A 485 4.29 23.05 -25.54
CA LEU A 485 4.18 21.84 -26.35
C LEU A 485 5.47 21.52 -27.12
N GLU A 486 6.16 22.54 -27.64
CA GLU A 486 7.46 22.37 -28.29
C GLU A 486 8.53 21.91 -27.31
N ASP A 487 8.58 22.53 -26.13
CA ASP A 487 9.56 22.17 -25.08
C ASP A 487 9.33 20.75 -24.56
N LEU A 488 8.07 20.33 -24.41
CA LEU A 488 7.71 18.93 -24.10
C LEU A 488 8.12 17.96 -25.21
N ALA A 489 7.96 18.35 -26.47
CA ALA A 489 8.40 17.51 -27.60
C ALA A 489 9.93 17.37 -27.66
N ASP A 490 10.66 18.33 -27.09
CA ASP A 490 12.12 18.30 -27.03
C ASP A 490 12.70 17.54 -25.84
N VAL A 491 11.94 17.41 -24.75
CA VAL A 491 12.28 16.59 -23.59
C VAL A 491 11.48 15.27 -23.63
N PRO A 492 11.95 14.23 -24.36
CA PRO A 492 11.23 12.97 -24.44
C PRO A 492 11.12 12.31 -23.06
N TYR A 493 10.10 11.47 -22.89
CA TYR A 493 9.81 10.73 -21.66
C TYR A 493 9.42 11.58 -20.44
N ALA A 494 9.21 12.89 -20.61
CA ALA A 494 8.73 13.76 -19.54
C ALA A 494 7.39 13.23 -18.99
N SER A 495 7.41 12.87 -17.71
CA SER A 495 6.23 12.44 -16.93
C SER A 495 5.62 13.57 -16.10
N GLY A 496 6.31 14.71 -16.06
CA GLY A 496 5.89 15.92 -15.40
C GLY A 496 6.72 17.11 -15.85
N MET A 497 6.45 18.27 -15.24
CA MET A 497 7.21 19.48 -15.44
C MET A 497 7.29 20.30 -14.14
N ASN A 498 8.36 21.07 -14.01
CA ASN A 498 8.49 22.13 -13.00
C ASN A 498 8.99 23.42 -13.66
N ASN A 499 8.87 24.54 -12.95
CA ASN A 499 9.35 25.82 -13.45
C ASN A 499 10.84 26.06 -13.11
N HIS A 500 11.62 26.39 -14.13
CA HIS A 500 12.91 27.05 -13.98
C HIS A 500 12.69 28.54 -13.79
N MET A 501 13.17 29.09 -12.67
CA MET A 501 12.92 30.48 -12.29
C MET A 501 11.41 30.82 -12.27
N GLY A 502 10.96 31.78 -13.09
CA GLY A 502 9.55 32.04 -13.29
C GLY A 502 8.86 32.92 -12.27
N SER A 503 9.56 33.59 -11.34
CA SER A 503 8.92 34.41 -10.30
C SER A 503 7.97 35.49 -10.83
N LYS A 504 8.15 35.94 -12.08
CA LYS A 504 7.22 36.87 -12.75
C LYS A 504 6.06 36.14 -13.43
N ILE A 505 6.33 35.01 -14.08
CA ILE A 505 5.31 34.22 -14.80
C ILE A 505 4.38 33.49 -13.83
N THR A 506 4.89 32.91 -12.75
CA THR A 506 4.07 32.18 -11.78
C THR A 506 3.08 33.08 -11.02
N ARG A 507 3.19 34.41 -11.13
CA ARG A 507 2.21 35.40 -10.66
C ARG A 507 1.15 35.78 -11.70
N ARG A 508 1.35 35.44 -12.98
CA ARG A 508 0.46 35.78 -14.10
C ARG A 508 -0.58 34.69 -14.31
N LYS A 509 -1.80 34.94 -13.84
CA LYS A 509 -2.92 33.99 -13.91
C LYS A 509 -3.23 33.54 -15.34
N ASP A 510 -3.25 34.45 -16.28
CA ASP A 510 -3.55 34.18 -17.70
C ASP A 510 -2.52 33.26 -18.37
N LEU A 511 -1.23 33.46 -18.09
CA LEU A 511 -0.16 32.65 -18.68
C LEU A 511 -0.04 31.29 -17.99
N MET A 512 -0.07 31.26 -16.65
CA MET A 512 0.01 30.00 -15.90
C MET A 512 -1.21 29.11 -16.11
N TYR A 513 -2.38 29.68 -16.37
CA TYR A 513 -3.56 28.90 -16.72
C TYR A 513 -3.29 28.02 -17.95
N GLU A 514 -2.62 28.56 -18.98
CA GLU A 514 -2.27 27.80 -20.17
C GLU A 514 -1.23 26.72 -19.91
N VAL A 515 -0.20 27.01 -19.11
CA VAL A 515 0.82 26.02 -18.72
C VAL A 515 0.17 24.83 -18.01
N LEU A 516 -0.65 25.09 -17.00
CA LEU A 516 -1.33 24.04 -16.23
C LEU A 516 -2.38 23.31 -17.06
N ARG A 517 -3.06 23.99 -17.99
CA ARG A 517 -4.00 23.35 -18.90
C ARG A 517 -3.28 22.38 -19.84
N VAL A 518 -2.12 22.75 -20.39
CA VAL A 518 -1.29 21.82 -21.17
C VAL A 518 -0.84 20.63 -20.32
N ALA A 519 -0.36 20.87 -19.10
CA ALA A 519 0.03 19.79 -18.18
C ALA A 519 -1.14 18.81 -17.94
N LYS A 520 -2.34 19.32 -17.64
CA LYS A 520 -3.53 18.51 -17.43
C LYS A 520 -3.93 17.71 -18.67
N GLU A 521 -4.00 18.34 -19.85
CA GLU A 521 -4.36 17.69 -21.11
C GLU A 521 -3.38 16.57 -21.51
N LYS A 522 -2.09 16.74 -21.16
CA LYS A 522 -1.04 15.75 -21.41
C LYS A 522 -0.87 14.74 -20.27
N ASN A 523 -1.72 14.80 -19.24
CA ASN A 523 -1.65 13.97 -18.04
C ASN A 523 -0.27 14.03 -17.36
N LEU A 524 0.31 15.23 -17.28
CA LEU A 524 1.61 15.50 -16.70
C LEU A 524 1.48 16.02 -15.26
N ILE A 525 2.40 15.58 -14.42
CA ILE A 525 2.57 16.12 -13.07
C ILE A 525 3.09 17.55 -13.17
N TYR A 526 2.52 18.49 -12.43
CA TYR A 526 3.10 19.82 -12.26
C TYR A 526 3.64 19.98 -10.83
N LEU A 527 4.93 20.30 -10.72
CA LEU A 527 5.60 20.66 -9.47
C LEU A 527 5.95 22.15 -9.50
N ASP A 528 5.35 22.95 -8.62
CA ASP A 528 5.74 24.33 -8.42
C ASP A 528 7.05 24.38 -7.61
N SER A 529 8.11 24.88 -8.22
CA SER A 529 9.42 25.08 -7.59
C SER A 529 9.37 26.17 -6.50
N ARG A 530 8.25 26.91 -6.38
CA ARG A 530 8.00 28.01 -5.44
C ARG A 530 9.14 29.02 -5.43
N THR A 531 9.42 29.59 -6.61
CA THR A 531 10.41 30.68 -6.79
C THR A 531 9.90 32.03 -6.30
N THR A 532 8.62 32.10 -5.93
CA THR A 532 7.98 33.23 -5.26
C THR A 532 6.85 32.74 -4.35
N GLU A 533 6.57 33.45 -3.28
CA GLU A 533 5.46 33.13 -2.37
C GLU A 533 4.09 33.44 -2.99
N ASP A 534 4.03 34.42 -3.89
CA ASP A 534 2.81 34.91 -4.56
C ASP A 534 2.44 34.10 -5.82
N THR A 535 2.85 32.84 -5.91
CA THR A 535 2.52 31.96 -7.04
C THR A 535 1.01 31.72 -7.12
N VAL A 536 0.44 31.83 -8.32
CA VAL A 536 -0.99 31.57 -8.58
C VAL A 536 -1.29 30.08 -8.82
N VAL A 537 -0.27 29.22 -8.89
CA VAL A 537 -0.41 27.79 -9.20
C VAL A 537 -1.41 27.09 -8.27
N PRO A 538 -1.39 27.27 -6.93
CA PRO A 538 -2.35 26.59 -6.05
C PRO A 538 -3.80 27.08 -6.23
N VAL A 539 -4.00 28.31 -6.69
CA VAL A 539 -5.32 28.86 -7.01
C VAL A 539 -5.83 28.22 -8.31
N LEU A 540 -5.01 28.23 -9.35
CA LEU A 540 -5.34 27.67 -10.65
C LEU A 540 -5.52 26.15 -10.63
N ALA A 541 -4.74 25.44 -9.82
CA ALA A 541 -4.88 24.00 -9.61
C ALA A 541 -6.29 23.63 -9.11
N ARG A 542 -6.83 24.42 -8.16
CA ARG A 542 -8.22 24.27 -7.68
C ARG A 542 -9.24 24.58 -8.78
N GLU A 543 -9.04 25.67 -9.52
CA GLU A 543 -9.92 26.04 -10.64
C GLU A 543 -9.96 24.97 -11.74
N LEU A 544 -8.81 24.35 -12.02
CA LEU A 544 -8.66 23.30 -13.02
C LEU A 544 -8.99 21.90 -12.47
N ASN A 545 -9.32 21.74 -11.19
CA ASN A 545 -9.46 20.43 -10.54
C ASN A 545 -8.27 19.50 -10.87
N MET A 546 -7.06 19.99 -10.62
CA MET A 546 -5.79 19.32 -10.90
C MET A 546 -4.95 19.27 -9.63
N THR A 547 -4.38 18.12 -9.32
CA THR A 547 -3.38 17.99 -8.26
C THR A 547 -2.05 18.55 -8.73
N VAL A 548 -1.50 19.47 -7.93
CA VAL A 548 -0.14 20.00 -8.10
C VAL A 548 0.67 19.73 -6.86
N LEU A 549 2.00 19.64 -7.04
CA LEU A 549 2.95 19.49 -5.95
C LEU A 549 3.72 20.79 -5.76
N GLU A 550 4.31 20.94 -4.59
CA GLU A 550 5.09 22.12 -4.24
C GLU A 550 6.39 21.69 -3.56
N ARG A 551 7.48 22.37 -3.90
CA ARG A 551 8.75 22.19 -3.19
C ARG A 551 8.60 22.58 -1.72
N SER A 552 9.16 21.75 -0.83
CA SER A 552 9.26 22.00 0.60
C SER A 552 10.59 22.66 1.00
N VAL A 553 11.72 22.18 0.44
CA VAL A 553 13.08 22.63 0.83
C VAL A 553 13.97 22.82 -0.40
N PHE A 554 14.76 23.90 -0.44
CA PHE A 554 15.88 24.03 -1.37
C PHE A 554 17.16 23.50 -0.70
N LEU A 555 17.88 22.62 -1.39
CA LEU A 555 19.04 21.93 -0.82
C LEU A 555 20.32 22.75 -0.90
N ASP A 556 20.52 23.53 -1.95
CA ASP A 556 21.83 24.02 -2.36
C ASP A 556 21.93 25.54 -2.59
N ASP A 557 21.02 26.33 -2.00
CA ASP A 557 21.09 27.81 -1.97
C ASP A 557 22.47 28.33 -1.52
N ILE A 558 23.09 27.60 -0.59
CA ILE A 558 24.46 27.82 -0.15
C ILE A 558 25.32 26.65 -0.66
N ASN A 559 26.24 26.94 -1.58
CA ASN A 559 27.12 25.95 -2.18
C ASN A 559 28.20 25.42 -1.22
N SER A 560 27.78 24.68 -0.20
CA SER A 560 28.63 24.04 0.80
C SER A 560 28.00 22.73 1.24
N VAL A 561 28.79 21.65 1.25
CA VAL A 561 28.33 20.32 1.72
C VAL A 561 27.70 20.41 3.10
N THR A 562 28.26 21.20 4.01
CA THR A 562 27.73 21.37 5.37
C THR A 562 26.36 22.05 5.38
N ALA A 563 26.16 23.07 4.55
CA ALA A 563 24.88 23.74 4.42
C ALA A 563 23.82 22.82 3.78
N ILE A 564 24.19 22.08 2.73
CA ILE A 564 23.32 21.12 2.06
C ILE A 564 22.89 20.01 3.04
N LYS A 565 23.80 19.48 3.85
CA LYS A 565 23.46 18.51 4.90
C LYS A 565 22.48 19.09 5.93
N LYS A 566 22.57 20.37 6.25
CA LYS A 566 21.60 21.05 7.14
C LYS A 566 20.23 21.08 6.48
N GLN A 567 20.15 21.38 5.19
CA GLN A 567 18.89 21.36 4.44
C GLN A 567 18.30 19.95 4.31
N ILE A 568 19.11 18.89 4.19
CA ILE A 568 18.61 17.51 4.19
C ILE A 568 18.03 17.12 5.57
N ARG A 569 18.61 17.61 6.68
CA ARG A 569 17.99 17.43 8.01
C ARG A 569 16.68 18.22 8.15
N GLU A 570 16.62 19.40 7.55
CA GLU A 570 15.39 20.20 7.49
C GLU A 570 14.31 19.49 6.66
N LEU A 571 14.67 18.89 5.52
CA LEU A 571 13.78 18.04 4.73
C LEU A 571 13.21 16.89 5.57
N ALA A 572 14.04 16.21 6.36
CA ALA A 572 13.59 15.16 7.26
C ALA A 572 12.63 15.69 8.34
N ARG A 573 12.87 16.90 8.86
CA ARG A 573 11.99 17.57 9.83
C ARG A 573 10.62 17.87 9.21
N VAL A 574 10.60 18.45 8.01
CA VAL A 574 9.35 18.76 7.28
C VAL A 574 8.59 17.48 6.92
N CYS A 575 9.28 16.45 6.45
CA CYS A 575 8.67 15.15 6.14
C CYS A 575 8.01 14.53 7.39
N ARG A 576 8.65 14.58 8.56
CA ARG A 576 8.05 14.08 9.81
C ARG A 576 6.80 14.83 10.22
N GLN A 577 6.69 16.12 9.88
CA GLN A 577 5.51 16.92 10.19
C GLN A 577 4.36 16.64 9.22
N ASN A 578 4.67 16.48 7.94
CA ASN A 578 3.67 16.45 6.88
C ASN A 578 3.40 15.03 6.33
N GLY A 579 4.17 14.03 6.77
CA GLY A 579 4.19 12.67 6.22
C GLY A 579 5.06 12.55 4.95
N GLU A 580 5.19 13.62 4.19
CA GLU A 580 5.97 13.70 2.96
C GLU A 580 6.68 15.06 2.81
N ALA A 581 7.73 15.12 2.00
CA ALA A 581 8.33 16.38 1.59
C ALA A 581 9.07 16.28 0.25
N ILE A 582 9.19 17.41 -0.45
CA ILE A 582 9.91 17.51 -1.72
C ILE A 582 11.09 18.47 -1.57
N ALA A 583 12.27 18.01 -1.93
CA ALA A 583 13.45 18.84 -2.03
C ALA A 583 13.84 19.08 -3.48
N ILE A 584 14.38 20.26 -3.77
CA ILE A 584 15.00 20.59 -5.05
C ILE A 584 16.47 20.94 -4.80
N GLY A 585 17.36 20.42 -5.63
CA GLY A 585 18.74 20.87 -5.75
C GLY A 585 19.18 20.91 -7.21
N HIS A 586 20.37 21.41 -7.49
CA HIS A 586 20.79 21.69 -8.87
C HIS A 586 22.10 20.98 -9.23
N VAL A 587 22.25 20.68 -10.52
CA VAL A 587 23.56 20.35 -11.13
C VAL A 587 24.41 21.62 -11.33
N GLY A 588 25.57 21.49 -11.95
CA GLY A 588 26.40 22.64 -12.33
C GLY A 588 27.38 23.03 -11.22
N VAL A 589 27.33 24.29 -10.78
CA VAL A 589 28.31 24.83 -9.82
C VAL A 589 28.15 24.20 -8.44
N THR A 590 26.92 23.91 -8.03
CA THR A 590 26.57 23.24 -6.76
C THR A 590 26.59 21.72 -6.86
N GLY A 591 26.43 21.17 -8.06
CA GLY A 591 26.28 19.74 -8.35
C GLY A 591 27.25 18.82 -7.60
N PRO A 592 28.59 19.02 -7.63
CA PRO A 592 29.53 18.14 -6.93
C PRO A 592 29.34 18.12 -5.41
N ASN A 593 29.03 19.27 -4.81
CA ASN A 593 28.79 19.37 -3.37
C ASN A 593 27.45 18.75 -2.98
N LEU A 594 26.42 18.94 -3.82
CA LEU A 594 25.12 18.29 -3.65
C LEU A 594 25.25 16.77 -3.74
N ALA A 595 25.92 16.24 -4.78
CA ALA A 595 26.15 14.82 -4.94
C ALA A 595 26.89 14.20 -3.75
N LYS A 596 27.91 14.90 -3.23
CA LYS A 596 28.62 14.49 -2.00
C LYS A 596 27.70 14.47 -0.78
N ALA A 597 26.88 15.51 -0.58
CA ALA A 597 25.97 15.56 0.54
C ALA A 597 24.89 14.47 0.47
N LEU A 598 24.30 14.23 -0.71
CA LEU A 598 23.31 13.18 -0.94
C LEU A 598 23.88 11.79 -0.66
N ARG A 599 25.10 11.51 -1.15
CA ARG A 599 25.80 10.24 -0.87
C ARG A 599 25.97 9.95 0.62
N GLU A 600 26.19 10.98 1.42
CA GLU A 600 26.40 10.84 2.86
C GLU A 600 25.09 10.84 3.66
N MET A 601 24.04 11.50 3.17
CA MET A 601 22.81 11.74 3.94
C MET A 601 21.59 10.92 3.49
N VAL A 602 21.56 10.38 2.27
CA VAL A 602 20.46 9.49 1.84
C VAL A 602 20.42 8.21 2.68
N PRO A 603 21.53 7.49 2.95
CA PRO A 603 21.50 6.36 3.87
C PRO A 603 21.03 6.76 5.28
N TRP A 604 21.42 7.95 5.75
CA TRP A 604 20.94 8.48 7.02
C TRP A 604 19.42 8.70 7.02
N LEU A 605 18.82 9.24 5.95
CA LEU A 605 17.36 9.36 5.84
C LEU A 605 16.66 7.99 5.92
N GLU A 606 17.21 6.98 5.23
CA GLU A 606 16.69 5.61 5.24
C GLU A 606 16.76 4.99 6.64
N GLU A 607 17.87 5.17 7.35
CA GLU A 607 18.03 4.75 8.76
C GLU A 607 17.02 5.44 9.69
N GLN A 608 16.60 6.66 9.36
CA GLN A 608 15.54 7.38 10.09
C GLN A 608 14.12 6.91 9.74
N GLY A 609 13.97 5.88 8.90
CA GLY A 609 12.69 5.35 8.45
C GLY A 609 12.01 6.22 7.40
N ILE A 610 12.78 7.06 6.69
CA ILE A 610 12.29 7.91 5.61
C ILE A 610 12.70 7.30 4.27
N GLU A 611 11.71 6.92 3.46
CA GLU A 611 11.87 6.33 2.13
C GLU A 611 12.06 7.42 1.08
N LEU A 612 13.09 7.26 0.24
CA LEU A 612 13.30 8.11 -0.94
C LEU A 612 12.45 7.58 -2.10
N VAL A 613 11.62 8.44 -2.70
CA VAL A 613 10.66 8.09 -3.76
C VAL A 613 10.74 9.07 -4.93
N TYR A 614 10.08 8.78 -6.05
CA TYR A 614 9.92 9.72 -7.16
C TYR A 614 8.81 10.74 -6.87
N VAL A 615 8.81 11.86 -7.60
CA VAL A 615 7.72 12.85 -7.51
C VAL A 615 6.39 12.25 -7.96
N ALA A 616 6.41 11.29 -8.90
CA ALA A 616 5.20 10.55 -9.29
C ALA A 616 4.53 9.78 -8.14
N ASP A 617 5.31 9.21 -7.24
CA ASP A 617 4.76 8.44 -6.11
C ASP A 617 3.94 9.37 -5.21
N LEU A 618 4.52 10.53 -4.84
CA LEU A 618 3.84 11.56 -4.05
C LEU A 618 2.63 12.16 -4.75
N TRP A 619 2.72 12.42 -6.07
CA TRP A 619 1.61 12.98 -6.84
C TRP A 619 0.45 12.00 -6.94
N SER A 620 0.74 10.72 -7.19
CA SER A 620 -0.25 9.65 -7.25
C SER A 620 -0.98 9.50 -5.92
N GLU A 621 -0.27 9.62 -4.80
CA GLU A 621 -0.86 9.60 -3.46
C GLU A 621 -1.77 10.80 -3.20
N ARG A 622 -1.34 12.01 -3.54
CA ARG A 622 -2.17 13.22 -3.37
C ARG A 622 -3.40 13.23 -4.26
N SER A 623 -3.29 12.75 -5.50
CA SER A 623 -4.39 12.77 -6.47
C SER A 623 -5.51 11.78 -6.14
N ARG A 624 -5.24 10.84 -5.22
CA ARG A 624 -6.22 9.87 -4.72
C ARG A 624 -6.90 10.32 -3.41
N ARG A 625 -6.44 11.41 -2.80
CA ARG A 625 -7.05 12.06 -1.63
C ARG A 625 -8.02 13.13 -2.08
#